data_AF-A0A5D3D0T0-F1
#
_entry.id   AF-A0A5D3D0T0-F1
#
_cell.length_a   1.000
_cell.length_b   1.000
_cell.length_c   1.000
_cell.angle_alpha   90.00
_cell.angle_beta   90.00
_cell.angle_gamma   90.00
#
_symmetry.space_group_name_H-M   'P 1'
#
loop_
_entity.id
_entity.type
_entity.pdbx_description
1 polymer ?
#
loop_
_entity_poly.entity_id
_entity_poly.type
_entity_poly.pdbx_seq_one_letter_code
_entity_poly.pdbx_strand_id
1 'polypeptide(L)'
;MPLDDQFQVVIIDKLSSLWKDFKKTLRHKTKEFPLESLITRLRIEEKARQLDQKGGGECYPQKEAHCSSEIEPEADRKHDETWIQ
;
A
#
# COMPACT_ATOMS: atom_id res chain seq x y z
N MET A 1 17.89 -5.17 -26.68
CA MET A 1 17.22 -5.01 -25.36
C MET A 1 16.31 -3.80 -25.49
N PRO A 2 15.03 -3.87 -25.10
CA PRO A 2 14.15 -2.71 -25.02
C PRO A 2 14.83 -1.55 -24.28
N LEU A 3 14.55 -0.33 -24.71
CA LEU A 3 15.14 0.88 -24.11
C LEU A 3 14.78 0.99 -22.62
N ASP A 4 13.56 0.60 -22.26
CA ASP A 4 13.08 0.57 -20.88
C ASP A 4 13.91 -0.37 -19.99
N ASP A 5 14.27 -1.56 -20.48
CA ASP A 5 15.08 -2.52 -19.74
C ASP A 5 16.47 -1.94 -19.42
N GLN A 6 17.06 -1.20 -20.36
CA GLN A 6 18.36 -0.54 -20.15
C GLN A 6 18.25 0.56 -19.10
N PHE A 7 17.20 1.38 -19.16
CA PHE A 7 16.97 2.42 -18.16
C PHE A 7 16.72 1.84 -16.76
N GLN A 8 15.99 0.73 -16.65
CA GLN A 8 15.77 0.08 -15.36
C GLN A 8 17.08 -0.31 -14.69
N VAL A 9 18.02 -0.92 -15.44
CA VAL A 9 19.34 -1.29 -14.91
C VAL A 9 20.12 -0.05 -14.45
N VAL A 10 20.12 1.01 -15.26
CA VAL A 10 20.81 2.26 -14.91
C VAL A 10 20.22 2.89 -13.65
N ILE A 11 18.90 2.93 -13.51
CA ILE A 11 18.22 3.46 -12.32
C ILE A 11 18.62 2.66 -11.08
N ILE A 12 18.56 1.32 -11.15
CA ILE A 12 18.95 0.43 -10.04
C ILE A 12 20.40 0.68 -9.63
N ASP A 13 21.30 0.87 -10.59
CA ASP A 13 22.74 1.07 -10.33
C ASP A 13 23.08 2.43 -9.75
N LYS A 14 22.24 3.44 -10.03
CA LYS A 14 22.38 4.78 -9.46
C LYS A 14 21.81 4.90 -8.03
N LEU A 15 21.14 3.88 -7.49
CA LEU A 15 20.67 3.90 -6.09
C LEU A 15 21.84 3.84 -5.10
N SER A 16 21.68 4.56 -3.98
CA SER A 16 22.67 4.65 -2.89
C SER A 16 23.11 3.28 -2.36
N SER A 17 24.30 3.22 -1.75
CA SER A 17 24.83 2.00 -1.11
C SER A 17 23.94 1.48 0.02
N LEU A 18 23.16 2.36 0.66
CA LEU A 18 22.16 2.02 1.69
C LEU A 18 21.05 1.08 1.16
N TRP A 19 20.87 0.98 -0.16
CA TRP A 19 19.86 0.15 -0.80
C TRP A 19 20.45 -1.17 -1.33
N LYS A 20 21.60 -1.63 -0.82
CA LYS A 20 22.35 -2.78 -1.37
C LYS A 20 21.49 -4.05 -1.51
N ASP A 21 20.77 -4.41 -0.46
CA ASP A 21 19.95 -5.64 -0.46
C ASP A 21 18.70 -5.47 -1.34
N PHE A 22 18.11 -4.27 -1.33
CA PHE A 22 17.00 -3.95 -2.22
C PHE A 22 17.41 -3.99 -3.70
N LYS A 23 18.59 -3.45 -4.05
CA LYS A 23 19.16 -3.51 -5.41
C LYS A 23 19.31 -4.96 -5.89
N LYS A 24 19.75 -5.87 -5.02
CA LYS A 24 19.86 -7.30 -5.36
C LYS A 24 18.48 -7.87 -5.73
N THR A 25 17.47 -7.59 -4.92
CA THR A 25 16.08 -7.99 -5.19
C THR A 25 15.57 -7.42 -6.52
N LEU A 26 15.81 -6.13 -6.79
CA LEU A 26 15.40 -5.50 -8.04
C LEU A 26 16.08 -6.12 -9.26
N ARG A 27 17.39 -6.43 -9.18
CA ARG A 27 18.14 -7.08 -10.27
C ARG A 27 17.58 -8.45 -10.66
N HIS A 28 17.12 -9.24 -9.68
CA HIS A 28 16.50 -10.53 -9.95
C HIS A 28 15.11 -10.39 -10.60
N LYS A 29 14.41 -9.28 -10.33
CA LYS A 29 13.04 -9.04 -10.79
C LYS A 29 12.92 -8.02 -11.93
N THR A 30 14.03 -7.50 -12.47
CA THR A 30 14.03 -6.43 -13.49
C THR A 30 13.29 -6.84 -14.77
N LYS A 31 13.22 -8.14 -15.08
CA LYS A 31 12.43 -8.66 -16.21
C LYS A 31 10.95 -8.89 -15.90
N GLU A 32 10.55 -8.81 -14.63
CA GLU A 32 9.19 -9.17 -14.19
C GLU A 32 8.23 -7.97 -14.17
N PHE A 33 8.73 -6.73 -14.24
CA PHE A 33 7.85 -5.57 -14.14
C PHE A 33 8.29 -4.38 -15.01
N PRO A 34 7.32 -3.60 -15.54
CA PRO A 34 7.60 -2.41 -16.36
C PRO A 34 8.18 -1.26 -15.53
N LEU A 35 8.73 -0.25 -16.21
CA LEU A 35 9.36 0.91 -15.58
C LEU A 35 8.45 1.61 -14.54
N GLU A 36 7.16 1.73 -14.83
CA GLU A 36 6.17 2.31 -13.89
C GLU A 36 6.09 1.55 -12.55
N SER A 37 6.21 0.22 -12.62
CA SER A 37 6.23 -0.63 -11.43
C SER A 37 7.54 -0.48 -10.66
N LEU A 38 8.68 -0.27 -11.35
CA LEU A 38 9.95 0.04 -10.70
C LEU A 38 9.82 1.33 -9.87
N ILE A 39 9.31 2.40 -10.48
CA ILE A 39 9.17 3.72 -9.86
C ILE A 39 8.28 3.63 -8.61
N THR A 40 7.15 2.93 -8.72
CA THR A 40 6.22 2.75 -7.58
C THR A 40 6.89 2.02 -6.42
N ARG A 41 7.63 0.93 -6.69
CA ARG A 41 8.36 0.18 -5.66
C ARG A 41 9.45 1.02 -4.99
N LEU A 42 10.21 1.80 -5.76
CA LEU A 42 11.23 2.71 -5.23
C LEU A 42 10.62 3.73 -4.25
N ARG A 43 9.49 4.33 -4.60
CA ARG A 43 8.79 5.32 -3.76
C ARG A 43 8.28 4.73 -2.45
N ILE A 44 7.72 3.53 -2.47
CA ILE A 44 7.23 2.84 -1.25
C ILE A 44 8.38 2.55 -0.30
N GLU A 45 9.44 1.95 -0.84
CA GLU A 45 10.61 1.56 -0.08
C GLU A 45 11.35 2.78 0.50
N GLU A 46 11.41 3.90 -0.24
CA GLU A 46 11.94 5.17 0.27
C GLU A 46 11.14 5.71 1.45
N LYS A 47 9.81 5.68 1.38
CA LYS A 47 8.96 6.07 2.51
C LYS A 47 9.12 5.15 3.72
N ALA A 48 9.22 3.84 3.49
CA ALA A 48 9.42 2.86 4.57
C ALA A 48 10.70 3.16 5.36
N ARG A 49 11.82 3.37 4.67
CA ARG A 49 13.09 3.70 5.33
C ARG A 49 13.11 5.08 6.00
N GLN A 50 12.33 6.04 5.54
CA GLN A 50 12.18 7.33 6.22
C GLN A 50 11.44 7.16 7.56
N LEU A 51 10.42 6.29 7.59
CA LEU A 51 9.68 5.99 8.80
C LEU A 51 10.54 5.24 9.82
N ASP A 52 11.35 4.28 9.36
CA ASP A 52 12.25 3.50 10.22
C ASP A 52 13.33 4.39 10.88
N GLN A 53 13.82 5.41 10.18
CA GLN A 53 14.81 6.36 10.71
C GLN A 53 14.22 7.34 11.73
N LYS A 54 12.90 7.58 11.70
CA LYS A 54 12.24 8.55 12.58
C LYS A 54 11.83 7.96 13.95
N GLY A 55 11.97 6.65 14.15
CA GLY A 55 11.72 6.03 15.45
C GLY A 55 10.26 6.14 15.90
N GLY A 56 9.39 5.34 15.27
CA GLY A 56 8.09 4.96 15.85
C GLY A 56 6.97 5.99 15.70
N GLY A 57 5.87 5.56 15.07
CA GLY A 57 4.60 6.26 15.13
C GLY A 57 4.26 7.01 13.85
N GLU A 58 3.89 6.26 12.81
CA GLU A 58 2.82 6.57 11.86
C GLU A 58 2.74 5.40 10.87
N CYS A 59 2.12 4.31 11.33
CA CYS A 59 1.62 3.27 10.44
C CYS A 59 0.56 3.95 9.55
N TYR A 60 0.78 4.02 8.24
CA TYR A 60 -0.31 4.42 7.35
C TYR A 60 -1.40 3.34 7.40
N PRO A 61 -2.64 3.67 7.79
CA PRO A 61 -3.73 2.72 7.64
C PRO A 61 -3.91 2.45 6.16
N GLN A 62 -3.79 1.17 5.80
CA GLN A 62 -4.37 0.61 4.60
C GLN A 62 -5.86 0.96 4.66
N LYS A 63 -6.25 1.97 3.89
CA LYS A 63 -7.66 2.31 3.69
C LYS A 63 -8.45 1.05 3.40
N GLU A 64 -9.51 0.94 4.19
CA GLU A 64 -10.24 -0.24 4.57
C GLU A 64 -10.77 -1.01 3.37
N ALA A 65 -10.67 -2.33 3.43
CA ALA A 65 -11.62 -3.18 2.74
C ALA A 65 -12.99 -2.86 3.37
N HIS A 66 -13.90 -2.31 2.57
CA HIS A 66 -15.33 -2.29 2.92
C HIS A 66 -15.82 -3.75 2.90
N CYS A 67 -15.58 -4.46 4.00
CA CYS A 67 -16.16 -5.77 4.26
C CYS A 67 -17.51 -5.52 4.92
N SER A 68 -18.57 -5.78 4.15
CA SER A 68 -19.95 -5.75 4.57
C SER A 68 -20.14 -6.47 5.91
N SER A 69 -20.65 -5.75 6.90
CA SER A 69 -21.45 -6.39 7.95
C SER A 69 -22.88 -5.94 7.72
N GLU A 70 -23.66 -6.87 7.19
CA GLU A 70 -25.12 -6.90 7.23
C GLU A 70 -25.60 -6.46 8.61
N ILE A 71 -26.48 -5.47 8.65
CA ILE A 71 -27.26 -5.16 9.83
C ILE A 71 -28.67 -5.67 9.52
N GLU A 72 -28.96 -6.89 9.95
CA GLU A 72 -30.32 -7.44 10.02
C GLU A 72 -31.00 -7.02 11.34
N PRO A 73 -32.35 -7.00 11.37
CA PRO A 73 -33.17 -6.02 12.06
C PRO A 73 -33.61 -6.50 13.46
N GLU A 74 -34.05 -5.60 14.36
CA GLU A 74 -35.14 -5.90 15.32
C GLU A 74 -35.59 -4.67 16.14
N ALA A 75 -36.84 -4.75 16.60
CA ALA A 75 -37.46 -4.03 17.72
C ALA A 75 -38.30 -2.78 17.41
N ASP A 76 -39.40 -3.05 16.71
CA ASP A 76 -40.77 -2.64 17.04
C ASP A 76 -40.94 -1.80 18.34
N ARG A 77 -40.99 -0.48 18.23
CA ARG A 77 -41.45 0.43 19.30
C ARG A 77 -42.97 0.37 19.38
N LYS A 78 -43.51 -0.56 20.16
CA LYS A 78 -44.89 -0.48 20.67
C LYS A 78 -44.91 0.68 21.65
N HIS A 79 -45.67 1.74 21.37
CA HIS A 79 -46.33 2.63 22.34
C HIS A 79 -47.24 3.57 21.52
N ASP A 80 -48.53 3.25 21.47
CA ASP A 80 -49.55 4.28 21.58
C ASP A 80 -50.81 3.63 22.15
N GLU A 81 -50.98 3.77 23.47
CA GLU A 81 -52.27 3.64 24.11
C GLU A 81 -52.93 5.01 24.07
N THR A 82 -53.78 5.28 23.07
CA THR A 82 -54.77 6.35 23.22
C THR A 82 -56.08 6.11 22.44
N TRP A 83 -57.10 5.65 23.18
CA TRP A 83 -58.52 6.04 23.09
C TRP A 83 -59.27 5.88 21.74
N ILE A 84 -60.04 4.80 21.61
CA ILE A 84 -61.45 4.91 21.17
C ILE A 84 -62.34 4.09 22.11
N GLN A 85 -63.41 4.77 22.52
CA GLN A 85 -64.44 4.42 23.50
C GLN A 85 -65.47 3.44 22.96
#